data_AF-A0A382VTP0-F1
#
_entry.id   AF-A0A382VTP0-F1
#
_cell.length_a   1.000
_cell.length_b   1.000
_cell.length_c   1.000
_cell.angle_alpha   90.00
_cell.angle_beta   90.00
_cell.angle_gamma   90.00
#
_symmetry.space_group_name_H-M   'P 1'
#
loop_
_entity.id
_entity.type
_entity.pdbx_description
1 polymer ?
#
loop_
_entity_poly.entity_id
_entity_poly.type
_entity_poly.pdbx_seq_one_letter_code
_entity_poly.pdbx_strand_id
1 'polypeptide(L)'
;NDLEDIEEIEFVDPNITIQSLISTNYATRGILVKSIIPKNIQHYSFFDEDLFKDDSLNDNDIILGSSLAENIRAKVGSQIKLFSSNTISSPFGQLPRSISLKVKGVFNSGMSEYDTSFAFISLKNAQKISGIGDEISIIEIHLTDLDYTDIAKEKIENKFLNKDLIIRDWKEINKSFWVVLSTERTVMFLILSLIIIVAAFNVITSLFILVKNKSKEIALLKTIGADSSNILRIFLLVGSTIGVGGTIIGAILGSIITVNLENIRRILNSLFNLNLFPSEFY
;
A
#
# COMPACT_ATOMS: atom_id res chain seq x y z
N ASN A 1 -4.72 -21.75 -15.86
CA ASN A 1 -5.99 -22.45 -16.07
C ASN A 1 -6.62 -22.88 -14.75
N ASP A 2 -6.06 -23.79 -13.95
CA ASP A 2 -6.73 -24.22 -12.69
C ASP A 2 -6.93 -23.10 -11.63
N LEU A 3 -6.17 -22.00 -11.72
CA LEU A 3 -6.33 -20.84 -10.83
C LEU A 3 -7.37 -19.82 -11.34
N GLU A 4 -7.75 -19.88 -12.62
CA GLU A 4 -8.68 -18.91 -13.23
C GLU A 4 -10.13 -19.15 -12.83
N ASP A 5 -10.44 -20.31 -12.22
CA ASP A 5 -11.80 -20.65 -11.74
C ASP A 5 -12.16 -20.02 -10.38
N ILE A 6 -11.23 -19.31 -9.73
CA ILE A 6 -11.45 -18.70 -8.41
C ILE A 6 -11.90 -17.25 -8.64
N GLU A 7 -13.15 -16.93 -8.30
CA GLU A 7 -13.77 -15.61 -8.56
C GLU A 7 -12.98 -14.43 -7.98
N GLU A 8 -12.26 -14.63 -6.88
CA GLU A 8 -11.48 -13.57 -6.25
C GLU A 8 -10.19 -13.22 -7.01
N ILE A 9 -9.71 -14.10 -7.90
CA ILE A 9 -8.48 -13.90 -8.67
C ILE A 9 -8.77 -13.06 -9.91
N GLU A 10 -8.10 -11.91 -10.02
CA GLU A 10 -8.18 -11.05 -11.21
C GLU A 10 -7.31 -11.60 -12.34
N PHE A 11 -6.04 -11.90 -12.05
CA PHE A 11 -5.12 -12.49 -13.01
C PHE A 11 -3.96 -13.22 -12.33
N VAL A 12 -3.24 -14.02 -13.12
CA VAL A 12 -2.08 -14.80 -12.68
C VAL A 12 -0.87 -14.44 -13.54
N ASP A 13 0.26 -14.15 -12.91
CA ASP A 13 1.50 -13.80 -13.60
C ASP A 13 2.66 -14.74 -13.17
N PRO A 14 3.03 -15.70 -14.02
CA PRO A 14 4.28 -16.44 -13.89
C PRO A 14 5.49 -15.51 -13.86
N ASN A 15 6.30 -15.61 -12.82
CA ASN A 15 7.37 -14.65 -12.56
C ASN A 15 8.72 -15.30 -12.18
N ILE A 16 9.79 -14.57 -12.48
CA ILE A 16 11.17 -14.83 -12.12
C ILE A 16 11.74 -13.51 -11.59
N THR A 17 12.19 -13.54 -10.33
CA THR A 17 12.92 -12.43 -9.72
C THR A 17 14.38 -12.82 -9.55
N ILE A 18 15.28 -12.04 -10.14
CA ILE A 18 16.73 -12.26 -10.04
C ILE A 18 17.42 -11.03 -9.42
N GLN A 19 18.44 -11.30 -8.62
CA GLN A 19 19.40 -10.27 -8.22
C GLN A 19 20.42 -10.10 -9.34
N SER A 20 20.64 -8.85 -9.78
CA SER A 20 21.50 -8.55 -10.92
C SER A 20 22.28 -7.27 -10.70
N LEU A 21 23.41 -7.13 -11.41
CA LEU A 21 24.08 -5.86 -11.56
C LEU A 21 23.67 -5.21 -12.88
N ILE A 22 23.14 -4.00 -12.81
CA ILE A 22 22.93 -3.13 -13.96
C ILE A 22 24.14 -2.23 -14.13
N SER A 23 24.65 -2.12 -15.36
CA SER A 23 25.82 -1.32 -15.68
C SER A 23 25.58 -0.46 -16.91
N THR A 24 26.00 0.79 -16.79
CA THR A 24 26.06 1.79 -17.85
C THR A 24 27.50 2.30 -17.97
N ASN A 25 27.75 3.19 -18.92
CA ASN A 25 29.03 3.89 -19.01
C ASN A 25 29.32 4.82 -17.80
N TYR A 26 28.31 5.10 -16.97
CA TYR A 26 28.41 6.08 -15.89
C TYR A 26 28.41 5.45 -14.49
N ALA A 27 27.62 4.39 -14.30
CA ALA A 27 27.45 3.77 -13.00
C ALA A 27 27.08 2.29 -13.11
N THR A 28 27.41 1.55 -12.06
CA THR A 28 26.98 0.16 -11.84
C THR A 28 26.24 0.07 -10.51
N ARG A 29 25.09 -0.61 -10.49
CA ARG A 29 24.25 -0.79 -9.29
C ARG A 29 23.74 -2.22 -9.18
N GLY A 30 23.51 -2.68 -7.95
CA GLY A 30 22.72 -3.89 -7.70
C GLY A 30 21.24 -3.58 -7.76
N ILE A 31 20.48 -4.41 -8.47
CA ILE A 31 19.05 -4.27 -8.67
C ILE A 31 18.36 -5.63 -8.60
N LEU A 32 17.05 -5.59 -8.37
CA LEU A 32 16.14 -6.70 -8.54
C LEU A 32 15.50 -6.60 -9.92
N VAL A 33 15.63 -7.65 -10.71
CA VAL A 33 15.06 -7.72 -12.04
C VAL A 33 13.92 -8.70 -11.98
N LYS A 34 12.73 -8.21 -12.27
CA LYS A 34 11.48 -8.98 -12.25
C LYS A 34 11.04 -9.23 -13.69
N SER A 35 10.60 -10.44 -13.99
CA SER A 35 10.00 -10.69 -15.30
C SER A 35 8.57 -10.17 -15.35
N ILE A 36 8.09 -9.85 -16.54
CA ILE A 36 6.67 -9.58 -16.76
C ILE A 36 6.23 -10.21 -18.07
N ILE A 37 4.98 -10.69 -18.10
CA ILE A 37 4.33 -11.10 -19.34
C ILE A 37 3.73 -9.84 -19.98
N PRO A 38 4.06 -9.52 -21.26
CA PRO A 38 3.58 -8.29 -21.91
C PRO A 38 2.06 -8.10 -21.84
N LYS A 39 1.29 -9.19 -21.97
CA LYS A 39 -0.17 -9.18 -21.87
C LYS A 39 -0.69 -8.74 -20.49
N ASN A 40 0.06 -9.03 -19.43
CA ASN A 40 -0.34 -8.72 -18.05
C ASN A 40 0.07 -7.30 -17.62
N ILE A 41 0.89 -6.59 -18.41
CA ILE A 41 1.39 -5.25 -18.09
C ILE A 41 0.24 -4.27 -17.82
N GLN A 42 -0.86 -4.37 -18.58
CA GLN A 42 -2.01 -3.47 -18.46
C GLN A 42 -2.71 -3.55 -17.10
N HIS A 43 -2.52 -4.64 -16.34
CA HIS A 43 -3.11 -4.80 -15.01
C HIS A 43 -2.29 -4.09 -13.90
N TYR A 44 -1.09 -3.60 -14.20
CA TYR A 44 -0.26 -2.92 -13.20
C TYR A 44 -0.47 -1.40 -13.27
N SER A 45 -1.07 -0.84 -12.22
CA SER A 45 -1.45 0.58 -12.13
C SER A 45 -0.30 1.59 -12.14
N PHE A 46 0.94 1.16 -11.90
CA PHE A 46 2.12 2.03 -11.84
C PHE A 46 2.84 2.18 -13.18
N PHE A 47 2.41 1.47 -14.22
CA PHE A 47 2.90 1.70 -15.57
C PHE A 47 2.05 2.78 -16.24
N ASP A 48 2.71 3.83 -16.75
CA ASP A 48 2.07 4.82 -17.60
C ASP A 48 1.46 4.14 -18.84
N GLU A 49 0.19 4.42 -19.13
CA GLU A 49 -0.53 3.85 -20.28
C GLU A 49 0.22 4.08 -21.60
N ASP A 50 0.95 5.20 -21.70
CA ASP A 50 1.73 5.59 -22.87
C ASP A 50 2.97 4.70 -23.13
N LEU A 51 3.51 4.01 -22.11
CA LEU A 51 4.67 3.11 -22.29
C LEU A 51 4.35 1.89 -23.16
N PHE A 52 3.08 1.51 -23.27
CA PHE A 52 2.65 0.22 -23.80
C PHE A 52 1.54 0.29 -24.85
N LYS A 53 1.32 1.43 -25.50
CA LYS A 53 0.35 1.58 -26.61
C LYS A 53 0.47 0.52 -27.73
N ASP A 54 1.65 -0.08 -27.90
CA ASP A 54 1.91 -1.14 -28.90
C ASP A 54 2.01 -2.56 -28.29
N ASP A 55 1.68 -2.77 -27.00
CA ASP A 55 1.70 -4.06 -26.27
C ASP A 55 3.02 -4.88 -26.30
N SER A 56 4.08 -4.38 -26.93
CA SER A 56 5.29 -5.17 -27.17
C SER A 56 6.44 -4.74 -26.24
N LEU A 57 6.52 -5.27 -25.02
CA LEU A 57 7.85 -5.33 -24.36
C LEU A 57 8.66 -6.38 -25.13
N ASN A 58 9.58 -5.93 -25.99
CA ASN A 58 10.35 -6.85 -26.80
C ASN A 58 11.37 -7.60 -25.95
N ASP A 59 11.86 -8.72 -26.47
CA ASP A 59 12.95 -9.52 -25.88
C ASP A 59 14.29 -8.77 -25.78
N ASN A 60 14.38 -7.48 -26.10
CA ASN A 60 15.58 -6.68 -25.86
C ASN A 60 15.30 -5.42 -25.03
N ASP A 61 14.09 -5.30 -24.48
CA ASP A 61 13.66 -4.13 -23.75
C ASP A 61 13.78 -4.33 -22.24
N ILE A 62 13.96 -3.21 -21.55
CA ILE A 62 13.95 -3.11 -20.09
C ILE A 62 13.24 -1.85 -19.66
N ILE A 63 12.44 -1.96 -18.59
CA ILE A 63 11.79 -0.84 -17.94
C ILE A 63 12.48 -0.64 -16.59
N LEU A 64 12.81 0.61 -16.27
CA LEU A 64 13.54 0.97 -15.05
C LEU A 64 12.64 1.77 -14.10
N GLY A 65 12.86 1.68 -12.80
CA GLY A 65 12.26 2.64 -11.88
C GLY A 65 12.82 4.05 -12.09
N SER A 66 12.03 5.06 -11.77
CA SER A 66 12.35 6.49 -11.97
C SER A 66 13.70 6.88 -11.35
N SER A 67 13.83 6.66 -10.04
CA SER A 67 15.06 6.90 -9.30
C SER A 67 16.24 6.05 -9.79
N LEU A 68 16.01 4.79 -10.20
CA LEU A 68 17.05 3.93 -10.75
C LEU A 68 17.62 4.50 -12.05
N ALA A 69 16.74 4.91 -12.98
CA ALA A 69 17.13 5.47 -14.27
C ALA A 69 17.96 6.75 -14.09
N GLU A 70 17.56 7.63 -13.17
CA GLU A 70 18.31 8.84 -12.81
C GLU A 70 19.68 8.51 -12.24
N ASN A 71 19.73 7.58 -11.27
CA ASN A 71 20.97 7.18 -10.60
C ASN A 71 22.02 6.60 -11.54
N ILE A 72 21.59 5.87 -12.58
CA ILE A 72 22.49 5.32 -13.60
C ILE A 72 22.60 6.20 -14.84
N ARG A 73 21.97 7.38 -14.84
CA ARG A 73 21.91 8.34 -15.95
C ARG A 73 21.42 7.71 -17.27
N ALA A 74 20.50 6.75 -17.16
CA ALA A 74 19.86 6.13 -18.31
C ALA A 74 18.62 6.93 -18.72
N LYS A 75 18.45 7.12 -20.03
CA LYS A 75 17.24 7.68 -20.64
C LYS A 75 16.57 6.63 -21.52
N VAL A 76 15.31 6.85 -21.86
CA VAL A 76 14.63 6.05 -22.90
C VAL A 76 15.49 5.98 -24.17
N GLY A 77 15.70 4.77 -24.68
CA GLY A 77 16.57 4.46 -25.80
C GLY A 77 18.03 4.15 -25.45
N SER A 78 18.44 4.31 -24.19
CA SER A 78 19.81 4.00 -23.75
C SER A 78 20.07 2.49 -23.77
N GLN A 79 21.29 2.11 -24.13
CA GLN A 79 21.73 0.71 -24.04
C GLN A 79 22.34 0.45 -22.66
N ILE A 80 21.90 -0.61 -22.00
CA ILE A 80 22.39 -1.04 -20.70
C ILE A 80 22.82 -2.50 -20.72
N LYS A 81 23.78 -2.85 -19.86
CA LYS A 81 24.20 -4.24 -19.65
C LYS A 81 23.72 -4.71 -18.29
N LEU A 82 23.17 -5.90 -18.28
CA LEU A 82 22.62 -6.55 -17.11
C LEU A 82 23.40 -7.84 -16.88
N PHE A 83 23.93 -8.01 -15.67
CA PHE A 83 24.79 -9.14 -15.29
C PHE A 83 24.09 -9.99 -14.24
N SER A 84 23.94 -11.28 -14.51
CA SER A 84 23.38 -12.24 -13.57
C SER A 84 24.31 -12.45 -12.38
N SER A 85 23.75 -12.74 -11.21
CA SER A 85 24.49 -13.35 -10.11
C SER A 85 24.94 -14.78 -10.43
N ASN A 86 24.27 -15.46 -11.37
CA ASN A 86 24.64 -16.81 -11.80
C ASN A 86 25.79 -16.78 -12.82
N THR A 87 26.77 -17.66 -12.62
CA THR A 87 27.95 -17.78 -13.48
C THR A 87 27.84 -18.93 -14.48
N ILE A 88 28.58 -18.82 -15.57
CA ILE A 88 28.82 -19.89 -16.54
C ILE A 88 30.27 -20.33 -16.45
N SER A 89 30.49 -21.65 -16.48
CA SER A 89 31.82 -22.25 -16.50
C SER A 89 32.46 -22.06 -17.88
N SER A 90 33.64 -21.46 -17.91
CA SER A 90 34.49 -21.29 -19.09
C SER A 90 35.88 -21.89 -18.80
N PRO A 91 36.64 -22.33 -19.83
CA PRO A 91 38.03 -22.75 -19.66
C PRO A 91 38.92 -21.71 -18.96
N PHE A 92 38.50 -20.44 -18.92
CA PHE A 92 39.19 -19.32 -18.28
C PHE A 92 38.62 -18.92 -16.91
N GLY A 93 37.70 -19.71 -16.33
CA GLY A 93 37.07 -19.46 -15.04
C GLY A 93 35.54 -19.29 -15.12
N GLN A 94 34.94 -18.81 -14.04
CA GLN A 94 33.50 -18.54 -13.99
C GLN A 94 33.23 -17.10 -14.44
N LEU A 95 32.41 -16.93 -15.48
CA LEU A 95 32.00 -15.61 -15.98
C LEU A 95 30.51 -15.37 -15.69
N PRO A 96 30.10 -14.17 -15.27
CA PRO A 96 28.68 -13.86 -15.10
C PRO A 96 27.97 -13.89 -16.45
N ARG A 97 26.73 -14.42 -16.47
CA ARG A 97 25.88 -14.26 -17.66
C ARG A 97 25.55 -12.78 -17.83
N SER A 98 25.61 -12.28 -19.06
CA SER A 98 25.23 -10.89 -19.34
C SER A 98 24.37 -10.76 -20.58
N ILE A 99 23.45 -9.81 -20.55
CA ILE A 99 22.60 -9.43 -21.69
C ILE A 99 22.64 -7.91 -21.86
N SER A 100 22.55 -7.46 -23.11
CA SER A 100 22.44 -6.03 -23.42
C SER A 100 21.00 -5.72 -23.77
N LEU A 101 20.41 -4.75 -23.07
CA LEU A 101 19.00 -4.36 -23.22
C LEU A 101 18.90 -2.86 -23.52
N LYS A 102 17.81 -2.46 -24.15
CA LYS A 102 17.47 -1.07 -24.46
C LYS A 102 16.39 -0.58 -23.49
N VAL A 103 16.60 0.57 -22.87
CA VAL A 103 15.59 1.17 -21.98
C VAL A 103 14.38 1.57 -22.81
N LYS A 104 13.26 0.85 -22.66
CA LYS A 104 12.00 1.18 -23.33
C LYS A 104 11.27 2.30 -22.61
N GLY A 105 11.37 2.31 -21.29
CA GLY A 105 10.94 3.45 -20.52
C GLY A 105 11.12 3.28 -19.02
N VAL A 106 10.42 4.13 -18.28
CA VAL A 106 10.62 4.34 -16.85
C VAL A 106 9.26 4.32 -16.16
N PHE A 107 9.17 3.66 -15.00
CA PHE A 107 7.95 3.63 -14.20
C PHE A 107 8.13 4.41 -12.89
N ASN A 108 7.03 4.85 -12.29
CA ASN A 108 6.99 5.45 -10.97
C ASN A 108 5.88 4.79 -10.16
N SER A 109 6.26 4.05 -9.12
CA SER A 109 5.33 3.34 -8.24
C SER A 109 4.83 4.19 -7.07
N GLY A 110 5.34 5.40 -6.89
CA GLY A 110 5.17 6.21 -5.68
C GLY A 110 6.02 5.74 -4.50
N MET A 111 6.67 4.58 -4.59
CA MET A 111 7.53 4.03 -3.54
C MET A 111 9.00 4.10 -3.93
N SER A 112 9.76 4.91 -3.20
CA SER A 112 11.20 5.14 -3.47
C SER A 112 12.02 3.85 -3.52
N GLU A 113 11.71 2.87 -2.65
CA GLU A 113 12.43 1.60 -2.60
C GLU A 113 12.24 0.77 -3.89
N TYR A 114 11.02 0.76 -4.45
CA TYR A 114 10.71 0.09 -5.71
C TYR A 114 11.35 0.84 -6.89
N ASP A 115 11.19 2.16 -6.94
CA ASP A 115 11.69 3.00 -8.01
C ASP A 115 13.23 3.05 -8.10
N THR A 116 13.92 2.77 -7.00
CA THR A 116 15.39 2.77 -6.94
C THR A 116 15.99 1.40 -7.22
N SER A 117 15.25 0.31 -6.97
CA SER A 117 15.83 -1.04 -6.92
C SER A 117 15.29 -2.00 -7.97
N PHE A 118 14.11 -1.75 -8.55
CA PHE A 118 13.47 -2.69 -9.48
C PHE A 118 13.66 -2.31 -10.96
N ALA A 119 13.78 -3.33 -11.79
CA ALA A 119 13.67 -3.25 -13.24
C ALA A 119 12.83 -4.41 -13.78
N PHE A 120 12.15 -4.20 -14.90
CA PHE A 120 11.29 -5.20 -15.54
C PHE A 120 11.80 -5.59 -16.92
N ILE A 121 11.79 -6.89 -17.22
CA ILE A 121 12.17 -7.48 -18.51
C ILE A 121 11.17 -8.56 -18.93
N SER A 122 11.20 -9.01 -20.19
CA SER A 122 10.35 -10.13 -20.62
C SER A 122 10.71 -11.43 -19.87
N LEU A 123 9.70 -12.28 -19.61
CA LEU A 123 9.90 -13.60 -18.99
C LEU A 123 11.00 -14.43 -19.69
N LYS A 124 10.99 -14.41 -21.03
CA LYS A 124 11.98 -15.11 -21.85
C LYS A 124 13.42 -14.61 -21.61
N ASN A 125 13.61 -13.32 -21.39
CA ASN A 125 14.92 -12.78 -21.02
C ASN A 125 15.32 -13.15 -19.60
N ALA A 126 14.38 -13.11 -18.66
CA ALA A 126 14.63 -13.50 -17.28
C ALA A 126 15.08 -14.97 -17.21
N GLN A 127 14.42 -15.85 -17.96
CA GLN A 127 14.80 -17.26 -18.16
C GLN A 127 16.20 -17.43 -18.75
N LYS A 128 16.52 -16.66 -19.82
CA LYS A 128 17.83 -16.71 -20.48
C LYS A 128 18.98 -16.29 -19.55
N ILE A 129 18.77 -15.22 -18.78
CA ILE A 129 19.80 -14.68 -17.91
C ILE A 129 19.94 -15.43 -16.57
N SER A 130 18.84 -15.96 -16.02
CA SER A 130 18.87 -16.82 -14.83
C SER A 130 19.50 -18.19 -15.16
N GLY A 131 19.27 -18.67 -16.39
CA GLY A 131 19.81 -19.92 -16.90
C GLY A 131 19.00 -21.15 -16.54
N ILE A 132 17.73 -20.98 -16.18
CA ILE A 132 16.82 -22.05 -15.75
C ILE A 132 16.00 -22.66 -16.91
N GLY A 133 16.30 -22.31 -18.16
CA GLY A 133 15.54 -22.77 -19.31
C GLY A 133 14.12 -22.22 -19.30
N ASP A 134 13.13 -23.06 -19.63
CA ASP A 134 11.71 -22.65 -19.68
C ASP A 134 10.99 -22.73 -18.32
N GLU A 135 11.74 -22.86 -17.22
CA GLU A 135 11.19 -22.89 -15.86
C GLU A 135 10.83 -21.49 -15.34
N ILE A 136 9.98 -21.44 -14.33
CA ILE A 136 9.56 -20.23 -13.59
C ILE A 136 9.82 -20.45 -12.10
N SER A 137 10.10 -19.38 -11.36
CA SER A 137 10.41 -19.48 -9.93
C SER A 137 9.20 -19.26 -9.04
N ILE A 138 8.31 -18.35 -9.44
CA ILE A 138 7.17 -17.90 -8.65
C ILE A 138 5.95 -17.78 -9.56
N ILE A 139 4.77 -18.01 -9.03
CA ILE A 139 3.50 -17.67 -9.66
C ILE A 139 2.88 -16.58 -8.80
N GLU A 140 2.75 -15.37 -9.33
CA GLU A 140 2.07 -14.27 -8.65
C GLU A 140 0.58 -14.35 -8.96
N ILE A 141 -0.23 -14.23 -7.91
CA ILE A 141 -1.69 -14.28 -7.99
C ILE A 141 -2.20 -12.91 -7.55
N HIS A 142 -2.88 -12.23 -8.46
CA HIS A 142 -3.45 -10.91 -8.22
C HIS A 142 -4.93 -11.05 -7.94
N LEU A 143 -5.38 -10.43 -6.86
CA LEU A 143 -6.76 -10.48 -6.41
C LEU A 143 -7.50 -9.21 -6.83
N THR A 144 -8.81 -9.35 -7.06
CA THR A 144 -9.71 -8.22 -7.34
C THR A 144 -9.79 -7.24 -6.17
N ASP A 145 -9.70 -7.74 -4.94
CA ASP A 145 -9.62 -6.96 -3.71
C ASP A 145 -8.65 -7.63 -2.73
N LEU A 146 -7.85 -6.83 -2.03
CA LEU A 146 -6.95 -7.30 -0.99
C LEU A 146 -7.69 -7.86 0.23
N ASP A 147 -8.95 -7.47 0.44
CA ASP A 147 -9.80 -8.02 1.51
C ASP A 147 -10.06 -9.52 1.32
N TYR A 148 -9.97 -10.04 0.09
CA TYR A 148 -10.11 -11.47 -0.19
C TYR A 148 -8.84 -12.29 0.05
N THR A 149 -7.73 -11.68 0.47
CA THR A 149 -6.43 -12.37 0.62
C THR A 149 -6.52 -13.67 1.40
N ASP A 150 -7.17 -13.65 2.57
CA ASP A 150 -7.23 -14.83 3.45
C ASP A 150 -8.14 -15.93 2.87
N ILE A 151 -9.27 -15.54 2.27
CA ILE A 151 -10.22 -16.47 1.62
C ILE A 151 -9.58 -17.11 0.38
N ALA A 152 -8.92 -16.31 -0.46
CA ALA A 152 -8.26 -16.78 -1.67
C ALA A 152 -7.13 -17.74 -1.33
N LYS A 153 -6.31 -17.41 -0.32
CA LYS A 153 -5.23 -18.27 0.16
C LYS A 153 -5.75 -19.63 0.62
N GLU A 154 -6.80 -19.65 1.44
CA GLU A 154 -7.43 -20.90 1.90
C GLU A 154 -7.97 -21.74 0.74
N LYS A 155 -8.64 -21.12 -0.25
CA LYS A 155 -9.13 -21.82 -1.44
C LYS A 155 -7.99 -22.41 -2.28
N ILE A 156 -6.89 -21.69 -2.46
CA ILE A 156 -5.73 -22.16 -3.22
C ILE A 156 -5.04 -23.30 -2.47
N GLU A 157 -4.81 -23.16 -1.17
CA GLU A 157 -4.24 -24.21 -0.32
C GLU A 157 -5.08 -25.49 -0.41
N ASN A 158 -6.40 -25.38 -0.28
CA ASN A 158 -7.33 -26.51 -0.41
C ASN A 158 -7.32 -27.15 -1.81
N LYS A 159 -7.21 -26.35 -2.88
CA LYS A 159 -7.19 -26.87 -4.26
C LYS A 159 -5.87 -27.62 -4.57
N PHE A 160 -4.77 -27.25 -3.92
CA PHE A 160 -3.44 -27.81 -4.17
C PHE A 160 -2.82 -28.57 -2.98
N LEU A 161 -3.63 -29.02 -2.02
CA LEU A 161 -3.24 -29.78 -0.81
C LEU A 161 -2.18 -30.88 -1.02
N ASN A 162 -2.18 -31.52 -2.21
CA ASN A 162 -1.29 -32.64 -2.54
C ASN A 162 0.02 -32.23 -3.23
N LYS A 163 0.30 -30.94 -3.38
CA LYS A 163 1.54 -30.43 -3.97
C LYS A 163 2.39 -29.76 -2.90
N ASP A 164 3.71 -29.92 -3.03
CA ASP A 164 4.69 -29.25 -2.18
C ASP A 164 4.85 -27.79 -2.64
N LEU A 165 3.82 -26.98 -2.37
CA LEU A 165 3.75 -25.56 -2.72
C LEU A 165 3.81 -24.71 -1.46
N ILE A 166 4.63 -23.66 -1.50
CA ILE A 166 4.69 -22.64 -0.46
C ILE A 166 3.87 -21.46 -0.94
N ILE A 167 2.67 -21.29 -0.39
CA ILE A 167 1.79 -20.16 -0.70
C ILE A 167 2.07 -19.07 0.32
N ARG A 168 2.43 -17.88 -0.16
CA ARG A 168 2.67 -16.70 0.67
C ARG A 168 1.82 -15.55 0.19
N ASP A 169 1.17 -14.87 1.13
CA ASP A 169 0.46 -13.64 0.83
C ASP A 169 1.38 -12.42 0.94
N TRP A 170 0.88 -11.28 0.51
CA TRP A 170 1.63 -10.02 0.52
C TRP A 170 1.99 -9.55 1.94
N LYS A 171 1.21 -9.91 2.97
CA LYS A 171 1.47 -9.59 4.38
C LYS A 171 2.65 -10.40 4.90
N GLU A 172 2.79 -11.64 4.46
CA GLU A 172 3.93 -12.51 4.81
C GLU A 172 5.21 -12.10 4.09
N ILE A 173 5.12 -11.77 2.80
CA ILE A 173 6.27 -11.31 2.00
C ILE A 173 6.80 -9.99 2.58
N ASN A 174 5.92 -9.07 2.99
CA ASN A 174 6.26 -7.76 3.51
C ASN A 174 5.93 -7.61 4.99
N LYS A 175 6.28 -8.61 5.81
CA LYS A 175 5.90 -8.67 7.23
C LYS A 175 6.27 -7.43 8.03
N SER A 176 7.46 -6.87 7.81
CA SER A 176 7.91 -5.66 8.52
C SER A 176 6.95 -4.48 8.26
N PHE A 177 6.59 -4.26 6.99
CA PHE A 177 5.67 -3.21 6.59
C PHE A 177 4.28 -3.42 7.17
N TRP A 178 3.75 -4.64 7.09
CA TRP A 178 2.44 -4.97 7.66
C TRP A 178 2.39 -4.78 9.18
N VAL A 179 3.45 -5.17 9.90
CA VAL A 179 3.56 -4.95 11.34
C VAL A 179 3.53 -3.47 11.68
N VAL A 180 4.23 -2.63 10.90
CA VAL A 180 4.20 -1.17 11.10
C VAL A 180 2.79 -0.62 10.88
N LEU A 181 2.14 -0.94 9.76
CA LEU A 181 0.79 -0.44 9.46
C LEU A 181 -0.27 -0.90 10.47
N SER A 182 -0.24 -2.18 10.84
CA SER A 182 -1.20 -2.74 11.81
C SER A 182 -1.00 -2.16 13.21
N THR A 183 0.26 -1.96 13.61
CA THR A 183 0.59 -1.31 14.88
C THR A 183 0.14 0.14 14.87
N GLU A 184 0.40 0.88 13.79
CA GLU A 184 -0.04 2.28 13.63
C GLU A 184 -1.56 2.40 13.75
N ARG A 185 -2.32 1.59 13.02
CA ARG A 185 -3.79 1.55 13.10
C ARG A 185 -4.28 1.26 14.51
N THR A 186 -3.63 0.32 15.20
CA THR A 186 -3.98 -0.04 16.59
C THR A 186 -3.72 1.12 17.55
N VAL A 187 -2.56 1.80 17.42
CA VAL A 187 -2.22 2.96 18.23
C VAL A 187 -3.18 4.13 17.95
N MET A 188 -3.52 4.39 16.69
CA MET A 188 -4.54 5.39 16.34
C MET A 188 -5.90 5.06 16.97
N PHE A 189 -6.33 3.80 16.92
CA PHE A 189 -7.56 3.36 17.57
C PHE A 189 -7.54 3.61 19.08
N LEU A 190 -6.42 3.30 19.77
CA LEU A 190 -6.26 3.55 21.20
C LEU A 190 -6.32 5.04 21.54
N ILE A 191 -5.60 5.88 20.78
CA ILE A 191 -5.58 7.34 20.98
C ILE A 191 -6.97 7.93 20.76
N LEU A 192 -7.63 7.58 19.64
CA LEU A 192 -8.99 8.04 19.34
C LEU A 192 -9.99 7.61 20.42
N SER A 193 -9.89 6.35 20.88
CA SER A 193 -10.73 5.84 21.96
C SER A 193 -10.53 6.62 23.26
N LEU A 194 -9.29 6.94 23.62
CA LEU A 194 -8.97 7.72 24.81
C LEU A 194 -9.55 9.14 24.72
N ILE A 195 -9.42 9.80 23.57
CA ILE A 195 -9.99 11.14 23.33
C ILE A 195 -11.51 11.10 23.49
N ILE A 196 -12.18 10.09 22.93
CA ILE A 196 -13.64 9.92 23.04
C ILE A 196 -14.04 9.71 24.50
N ILE A 197 -13.30 8.89 25.25
CA ILE A 197 -13.57 8.65 26.68
C ILE A 197 -13.45 9.95 27.48
N VAL A 198 -12.37 10.70 27.29
CA VAL A 198 -12.16 12.00 27.98
C VAL A 198 -13.28 12.99 27.62
N ALA A 199 -13.67 13.07 26.35
CA ALA A 199 -14.77 13.90 25.90
C ALA A 199 -16.11 13.48 26.53
N ALA A 200 -16.40 12.18 26.59
CA ALA A 200 -17.61 11.64 27.21
C ALA A 200 -17.66 11.98 28.71
N PHE A 201 -16.56 11.84 29.44
CA PHE A 201 -16.48 12.25 30.84
C PHE A 201 -16.77 13.74 31.05
N ASN A 202 -16.28 14.59 30.15
CA ASN A 202 -16.55 16.02 30.22
C ASN A 202 -18.04 16.33 30.03
N VAL A 203 -18.71 15.63 29.09
CA VAL A 203 -20.16 15.77 28.88
C VAL A 203 -20.94 15.26 30.10
N ILE A 204 -20.58 14.09 30.64
CA ILE A 204 -21.23 13.52 31.83
C ILE A 204 -21.11 14.47 33.02
N THR A 205 -19.91 15.01 33.27
CA THR A 205 -19.67 15.94 34.38
C THR A 205 -20.50 17.22 34.20
N SER A 206 -20.58 17.73 32.98
CA SER A 206 -21.39 18.91 32.65
C SER A 206 -22.89 18.67 32.86
N LEU A 207 -23.41 17.52 32.40
CA LEU A 207 -24.81 17.13 32.61
C LEU A 207 -25.12 16.90 34.10
N PHE A 208 -24.20 16.29 34.85
CA PHE A 208 -24.36 16.09 36.29
C PHE A 208 -24.44 17.44 37.03
N ILE A 209 -23.57 18.40 36.70
CA ILE A 209 -23.61 19.75 37.25
C ILE A 209 -24.94 20.45 36.88
N LEU A 210 -25.41 20.30 35.65
CA LEU A 210 -26.68 20.86 35.20
C LEU A 210 -27.87 20.31 36.01
N VAL A 211 -27.93 18.99 36.21
CA VAL A 211 -28.97 18.33 37.03
C VAL A 211 -28.91 18.86 38.47
N LYS A 212 -27.71 18.90 39.05
CA LYS A 212 -27.49 19.41 40.41
C LYS A 212 -28.02 20.83 40.57
N ASN A 213 -27.69 21.72 39.63
CA ASN A 213 -28.16 23.11 39.63
C ASN A 213 -29.68 23.22 39.49
N LYS A 214 -30.33 22.27 38.80
CA LYS A 214 -31.78 22.21 38.61
C LYS A 214 -32.55 21.41 39.67
N SER A 215 -31.91 20.99 40.76
CA SER A 215 -32.52 20.10 41.76
C SER A 215 -33.77 20.71 42.44
N LYS A 216 -33.81 22.03 42.65
CA LYS A 216 -34.96 22.71 43.26
C LYS A 216 -36.16 22.74 42.31
N GLU A 217 -35.95 23.06 41.03
CA GLU A 217 -37.01 23.02 40.03
C GLU A 217 -37.53 21.60 39.81
N ILE A 218 -36.65 20.60 39.83
CA ILE A 218 -37.04 19.17 39.76
C ILE A 218 -37.93 18.79 40.96
N ALA A 219 -37.59 19.24 42.17
CA ALA A 219 -38.40 18.98 43.37
C ALA A 219 -39.80 19.59 43.25
N LEU A 220 -39.91 20.84 42.78
CA LEU A 220 -41.21 21.49 42.52
C LEU A 220 -42.04 20.74 41.46
N LEU A 221 -41.41 20.27 40.38
CA LEU A 221 -42.12 19.47 39.38
C LEU A 221 -42.65 18.15 39.97
N LYS A 222 -41.86 17.49 40.83
CA LYS A 222 -42.29 16.28 41.52
C LYS A 222 -43.45 16.54 42.47
N THR A 223 -43.48 17.67 43.18
CA THR A 223 -44.62 17.99 44.07
C THR A 223 -45.91 18.28 43.31
N ILE A 224 -45.82 18.75 42.07
CA ILE A 224 -46.98 18.98 41.17
C ILE A 224 -47.41 17.67 40.46
N GLY A 225 -46.72 16.55 40.71
CA GLY A 225 -47.10 15.22 40.21
C GLY A 225 -46.30 14.73 39.01
N ALA A 226 -45.17 15.36 38.67
CA ALA A 226 -44.31 14.88 37.60
C ALA A 226 -43.62 13.55 37.99
N ASP A 227 -43.76 12.55 37.12
CA ASP A 227 -43.09 11.25 37.28
C ASP A 227 -41.57 11.34 37.05
N SER A 228 -40.81 10.50 37.74
CA SER A 228 -39.35 10.44 37.64
C SER A 228 -38.88 10.03 36.24
N SER A 229 -39.68 9.23 35.51
CA SER A 229 -39.40 8.86 34.12
C SER A 229 -39.43 10.08 33.19
N ASN A 230 -40.39 11.00 33.38
CA ASN A 230 -40.49 12.21 32.57
C ASN A 230 -39.31 13.15 32.81
N ILE A 231 -38.83 13.25 34.05
CA ILE A 231 -37.64 14.03 34.38
C ILE A 231 -36.39 13.42 33.72
N LEU A 232 -36.23 12.09 33.76
CA LEU A 232 -35.12 11.40 33.09
C LEU A 232 -35.14 11.65 31.57
N ARG A 233 -36.31 11.58 30.93
CA ARG A 233 -36.47 11.85 29.50
C ARG A 233 -36.01 13.25 29.11
N ILE A 234 -36.28 14.27 29.92
CA ILE A 234 -35.82 15.64 29.66
C ILE A 234 -34.29 15.69 29.62
N PHE A 235 -33.60 15.11 30.60
CA PHE A 235 -32.13 15.12 30.63
C PHE A 235 -31.50 14.25 29.55
N LEU A 236 -32.14 13.12 29.20
CA LEU A 236 -31.73 12.33 28.04
C LEU A 236 -31.84 13.14 26.74
N LEU A 237 -32.95 13.87 26.53
CA LEU A 237 -33.13 14.73 25.35
C LEU A 237 -32.10 15.86 25.30
N VAL A 238 -31.77 16.48 26.44
CA VAL A 238 -30.72 17.50 26.52
C VAL A 238 -29.36 16.91 26.14
N GLY A 239 -28.99 15.76 26.72
CA GLY A 239 -27.74 15.06 26.38
C GLY A 239 -27.67 14.65 24.92
N SER A 240 -28.75 14.07 24.37
CA SER A 240 -28.85 13.71 22.96
C SER A 240 -28.76 14.93 22.04
N THR A 241 -29.37 16.06 22.41
CA THR A 241 -29.30 17.29 21.61
C THR A 241 -27.88 17.85 21.56
N ILE A 242 -27.17 17.86 22.70
CA ILE A 242 -25.76 18.27 22.76
C ILE A 242 -24.90 17.31 21.92
N GLY A 243 -25.13 16.00 22.03
CA GLY A 243 -24.42 14.98 21.25
C GLY A 243 -24.62 15.15 19.75
N VAL A 244 -25.88 15.17 19.29
CA VAL A 244 -26.22 15.32 17.87
C VAL A 244 -25.73 16.66 17.32
N GLY A 245 -25.94 17.76 18.05
CA GLY A 245 -25.44 19.08 17.65
C GLY A 245 -23.92 19.11 17.56
N GLY A 246 -23.23 18.52 18.54
CA GLY A 246 -21.77 18.37 18.53
C GLY A 246 -21.27 17.54 17.35
N THR A 247 -21.93 16.42 17.03
CA THR A 247 -21.58 15.58 15.88
C THR A 247 -21.76 16.33 14.56
N ILE A 248 -22.86 17.06 14.39
CA ILE A 248 -23.11 17.84 13.16
C ILE A 248 -22.05 18.92 12.99
N ILE A 249 -21.80 19.72 14.02
CA ILE A 249 -20.79 20.79 13.98
C ILE A 249 -19.40 20.20 13.78
N GLY A 250 -19.07 19.11 14.47
CA GLY A 250 -17.80 18.41 14.36
C GLY A 250 -17.56 17.84 12.97
N ALA A 251 -18.58 17.25 12.35
CA ALA A 251 -18.50 16.72 10.98
C ALA A 251 -18.27 17.84 9.95
N ILE A 252 -18.97 18.97 10.10
CA ILE A 252 -18.79 20.15 9.24
C ILE A 252 -17.36 20.70 9.37
N LEU A 253 -16.90 20.94 10.61
CA LEU A 253 -15.55 21.44 10.86
C LEU A 253 -14.47 20.46 10.39
N GLY A 254 -14.65 19.15 10.65
CA GLY A 254 -13.75 18.11 10.19
C GLY A 254 -13.65 18.07 8.67
N SER A 255 -14.78 18.12 7.96
CA SER A 255 -14.81 18.16 6.50
C SER A 255 -14.10 19.39 5.93
N ILE A 256 -14.33 20.57 6.52
CA ILE A 256 -13.64 21.82 6.12
C ILE A 256 -12.13 21.68 6.30
N ILE A 257 -11.68 21.10 7.42
CA ILE A 257 -10.25 20.88 7.68
C ILE A 257 -9.67 19.90 6.65
N THR A 258 -10.35 18.78 6.37
CA THR A 258 -9.90 17.77 5.41
C THR A 258 -9.72 18.35 4.00
N VAL A 259 -10.65 19.19 3.53
CA VAL A 259 -10.52 19.85 2.22
C VAL A 259 -9.35 20.84 2.16
N ASN A 260 -9.01 21.46 3.30
CA ASN A 260 -7.93 22.44 3.39
C ASN A 260 -6.61 21.85 3.91
N LEU A 261 -6.48 20.52 3.97
CA LEU A 261 -5.37 19.84 4.63
C LEU A 261 -4.02 20.19 3.99
N GLU A 262 -3.96 20.31 2.67
CA GLU A 262 -2.73 20.69 1.95
C GLU A 262 -2.31 22.13 2.25
N ASN A 263 -3.26 23.06 2.36
CA ASN A 263 -2.97 24.44 2.74
C ASN A 263 -2.45 24.52 4.19
N ILE A 264 -3.07 23.78 5.10
CA ILE A 264 -2.64 23.69 6.51
C ILE A 264 -1.23 23.10 6.58
N ARG A 265 -0.94 22.04 5.83
CA ARG A 265 0.40 21.43 5.72
C ARG A 265 1.44 22.44 5.28
N ARG A 266 1.19 23.22 4.22
CA ARG A 266 2.11 24.24 3.71
C ARG A 266 2.42 25.32 4.75
N ILE A 267 1.39 25.79 5.46
CA ILE A 267 1.54 26.79 6.52
C ILE A 267 2.39 26.22 7.66
N LEU A 268 2.09 25.00 8.14
CA LEU A 268 2.87 24.34 9.20
C LEU A 268 4.33 24.12 8.79
N ASN A 269 4.58 23.66 7.56
CA ASN A 269 5.95 23.49 7.04
C ASN A 269 6.69 24.83 7.02
N SER A 270 6.03 25.92 6.62
CA SER A 270 6.64 27.27 6.60
C SER A 270 6.95 27.83 7.99
N LEU A 271 6.13 27.49 8.99
CA LEU A 271 6.28 27.98 10.37
C LEU A 271 7.31 27.18 11.18
N PHE A 272 7.35 25.86 10.98
CA PHE A 272 8.20 24.97 11.75
C PHE A 272 9.47 24.52 11.02
N ASN A 273 9.61 24.83 9.72
CA ASN A 273 10.72 24.40 8.87
C ASN A 273 10.95 22.86 8.90
N LEU A 274 9.87 22.12 9.14
CA LEU A 274 9.84 20.66 9.20
C LEU A 274 9.21 20.11 7.92
N ASN A 275 9.81 19.08 7.33
CA ASN A 275 9.14 18.25 6.32
C ASN A 275 8.20 17.27 7.04
N LEU A 276 7.07 17.77 7.54
CA LEU A 276 6.14 17.00 8.37
C LEU A 276 5.56 15.77 7.66
N PHE A 277 5.65 15.74 6.32
CA PHE A 277 5.29 14.59 5.48
C PHE A 277 6.21 14.56 4.26
N PRO A 278 7.32 13.79 4.27
CA PRO A 278 8.13 13.57 3.08
C PRO A 278 7.33 12.78 2.05
N SER A 279 7.34 13.20 0.80
CA SER A 279 6.71 12.48 -0.34
C SER A 279 7.37 11.13 -0.65
N GLU A 280 8.38 10.73 0.11
CA GLU A 280 9.04 9.42 0.00
C GLU A 280 8.25 8.29 0.68
N PHE A 281 7.29 8.64 1.54
CA PHE A 281 6.51 7.69 2.35
C PHE A 281 4.99 7.70 2.03
N TYR A 282 4.52 8.56 1.14
CA TYR A 282 3.10 8.73 0.76
C TYR A 282 2.93 8.97 -0.73
#